data_AF-A0A1U9NM63-F1
#
_entry.id   AF-A0A1U9NM63-F1
#
_cell.length_a   1.000
_cell.length_b   1.000
_cell.length_c   1.000
_cell.angle_alpha   90.00
_cell.angle_beta   90.00
_cell.angle_gamma   90.00
#
_symmetry.space_group_name_H-M   'P 1'
#
loop_
_entity.id
_entity.type
_entity.pdbx_description
1 polymer ?
#
loop_
_entity_poly.entity_id
_entity_poly.type
_entity_poly.pdbx_seq_one_letter_code
_entity_poly.pdbx_strand_id
1 'polypeptide(L)'
;MAEKREKSGEKFVERRKSVVDRRLGLDRRRGPGIRRSLDRKAAEEGEMTDEQFQFLMAIDKYKRANQRPFPTWTEVLDVIKALGYRKVEEPCSLEDLKKQQESVEA
;
A
#
# COMPACT_ATOMS: atom_id res chain seq x y z
N MET A 1 -51.26 52.13 -7.89
CA MET A 1 -50.28 51.38 -8.71
C MET A 1 -48.99 52.20 -8.81
N ALA A 2 -47.84 51.50 -8.90
CA ALA A 2 -46.44 51.96 -8.88
C ALA A 2 -45.91 52.41 -7.49
N GLU A 3 -45.11 51.63 -6.76
CA GLU A 3 -43.75 51.09 -6.99
C GLU A 3 -42.63 52.09 -6.65
N LYS A 4 -41.96 51.83 -5.51
CA LYS A 4 -40.52 52.00 -5.28
C LYS A 4 -40.16 51.46 -3.89
N ARG A 5 -39.36 50.38 -3.84
CA ARG A 5 -38.62 49.99 -2.63
C ARG A 5 -37.15 49.83 -2.99
N GLU A 6 -36.34 50.74 -2.47
CA GLU A 6 -34.88 50.76 -2.60
C GLU A 6 -34.23 49.73 -1.66
N LYS A 7 -33.13 49.14 -2.15
CA LYS A 7 -32.27 48.16 -1.47
C LYS A 7 -31.24 48.85 -0.57
N SER A 8 -31.08 48.36 0.65
CA SER A 8 -29.85 48.47 1.48
C SER A 8 -29.91 47.36 2.54
N GLY A 9 -28.86 46.67 2.97
CA GLY A 9 -27.43 46.60 2.68
C GLY A 9 -26.94 45.45 3.59
N GLU A 10 -26.41 44.38 3.00
CA GLU A 10 -26.06 43.14 3.72
C GLU A 10 -24.82 43.35 4.61
N LYS A 11 -24.94 43.04 5.91
CA LYS A 11 -23.82 43.07 6.86
C LYS A 11 -22.90 41.86 6.62
N PHE A 12 -21.74 42.10 6.01
CA PHE A 12 -20.67 41.12 5.84
C PHE A 12 -20.08 40.70 7.21
N VAL A 13 -20.42 39.49 7.66
CA VAL A 13 -19.83 38.89 8.86
C VAL A 13 -18.46 38.31 8.50
N GLU A 14 -17.42 38.98 9.01
CA GLU A 14 -16.02 38.65 8.85
C GLU A 14 -15.68 37.24 9.40
N ARG A 15 -15.54 36.26 8.50
CA ARG A 15 -15.13 34.87 8.83
C ARG A 15 -13.64 34.71 9.15
N ARG A 16 -13.00 35.71 9.76
CA ARG A 16 -11.57 35.60 10.16
C ARG A 16 -11.45 35.06 11.58
N LYS A 17 -11.74 33.76 11.75
CA LYS A 17 -11.31 32.98 12.92
C LYS A 17 -10.49 31.77 12.48
N SER A 18 -9.32 31.64 13.07
CA SER A 18 -8.28 30.60 12.94
C SER A 18 -7.38 30.68 11.70
N VAL A 19 -6.44 31.63 11.72
CA VAL A 19 -5.16 31.41 11.04
C VAL A 19 -4.34 30.51 11.98
N VAL A 20 -4.53 29.19 11.86
CA VAL A 20 -3.52 28.26 12.35
C VAL A 20 -2.30 28.49 11.46
N ASP A 21 -1.21 28.99 12.05
CA ASP A 21 0.02 29.29 11.30
C ASP A 21 0.64 27.99 10.79
N ARG A 22 0.39 27.68 9.50
CA ARG A 22 0.92 26.49 8.80
C ARG A 22 2.43 26.54 8.57
N ARG A 23 3.13 27.64 8.92
CA ARG A 23 4.57 27.78 8.68
C ARG A 23 5.42 27.04 9.69
N LEU A 24 4.90 26.81 10.90
CA LEU A 24 5.54 25.96 11.89
C LEU A 24 5.06 24.52 11.64
N GLY A 25 5.68 23.86 10.67
CA GLY A 25 5.43 22.46 10.26
C GLY A 25 5.74 21.40 11.33
N LEU A 26 5.42 21.70 12.60
CA LEU A 26 5.41 20.78 13.73
C LEU A 26 4.08 20.03 13.87
N ASP A 27 3.09 20.26 13.00
CA ASP A 27 1.93 19.36 12.90
C ASP A 27 2.33 18.09 12.15
N ARG A 28 3.18 17.28 12.80
CA ARG A 28 3.53 15.92 12.38
C ARG A 28 2.38 14.94 12.59
N ARG A 29 1.17 15.44 12.87
CA ARG A 29 -0.04 14.70 12.55
C ARG A 29 -0.13 14.69 11.03
N ARG A 30 0.57 13.73 10.41
CA ARG A 30 0.20 13.20 9.10
C ARG A 30 -1.33 13.22 9.09
N GLY A 31 -1.92 14.04 8.22
CA GLY A 31 -3.38 14.17 8.15
C GLY A 31 -4.01 12.80 7.88
N PRO A 32 -5.34 12.73 7.73
CA PRO A 32 -6.05 11.48 7.39
C PRO A 32 -5.68 10.97 5.97
N GLY A 33 -4.41 10.71 5.71
CA GLY A 33 -3.95 9.91 4.60
C GLY A 33 -4.33 8.47 4.90
N ILE A 34 -4.76 7.77 3.86
CA ILE A 34 -5.05 6.33 3.90
C ILE A 34 -3.86 5.65 4.59
N ARG A 35 -4.10 5.10 5.79
CA ARG A 35 -3.09 4.28 6.46
C ARG A 35 -2.81 3.12 5.51
N ARG A 36 -1.54 2.93 5.12
CA ARG A 36 -1.13 1.71 4.41
C ARG A 36 -1.66 0.52 5.21
N SER A 37 -2.16 -0.52 4.53
CA SER A 37 -2.55 -1.76 5.22
C SER A 37 -1.37 -2.25 6.07
N LEU A 38 -1.67 -2.90 7.20
CA LEU A 38 -0.64 -3.41 8.10
C LEU A 38 0.33 -4.33 7.36
N ASP A 39 -0.17 -5.14 6.41
CA ASP A 39 0.64 -6.02 5.57
C ASP A 39 1.64 -5.25 4.70
N ARG A 40 1.20 -4.14 4.10
CA ARG A 40 2.09 -3.29 3.28
C ARG A 40 3.12 -2.59 4.16
N LYS A 41 2.76 -2.25 5.39
CA LYS A 41 3.68 -1.66 6.36
C LYS A 41 4.71 -2.69 6.85
N ALA A 42 4.29 -3.92 7.16
CA ALA A 42 5.17 -5.02 7.56
C ALA A 42 6.18 -5.38 6.46
N ALA A 43 5.71 -5.47 5.20
CA ALA A 43 6.59 -5.72 4.05
C ALA A 43 7.61 -4.59 3.81
N GLU A 44 7.26 -3.33 4.09
CA GLU A 44 8.16 -2.17 4.00
C GLU A 44 9.13 -2.08 5.20
N GLU A 45 8.72 -2.56 6.38
CA GLU A 45 9.52 -2.61 7.62
C GLU A 45 10.45 -3.83 7.68
N GLY A 46 10.34 -4.75 6.72
CA GLY A 46 11.23 -5.90 6.57
C GLY A 46 10.80 -7.14 7.36
N GLU A 47 9.57 -7.16 7.89
CA GLU A 47 8.98 -8.38 8.43
C GLU A 47 8.56 -9.28 7.27
N MET A 48 9.46 -10.18 6.90
CA MET A 48 9.26 -11.21 5.89
C MET A 48 9.38 -12.57 6.56
N THR A 49 8.59 -13.54 6.11
CA THR A 49 8.86 -14.94 6.46
C THR A 49 10.19 -15.37 5.86
N ASP A 50 10.88 -16.31 6.50
CA ASP A 50 12.19 -16.80 6.02
C ASP A 50 12.12 -17.28 4.56
N GLU A 51 11.00 -17.89 4.18
CA GLU A 51 10.73 -18.34 2.81
C GLU A 51 10.66 -17.17 1.81
N GLN A 52 9.96 -16.09 2.17
CA GLN A 52 9.85 -14.89 1.33
C GLN A 52 11.23 -14.23 1.13
N PHE A 53 12.03 -14.17 2.19
CA PHE A 53 13.39 -13.63 2.13
C PHE A 53 14.30 -14.46 1.21
N GLN A 54 14.28 -15.80 1.35
CA GLN A 54 15.05 -16.70 0.50
C GLN A 54 14.66 -16.56 -0.97
N PHE A 55 13.36 -16.44 -1.26
CA PHE A 55 12.86 -16.21 -2.62
C PHE A 55 13.38 -14.90 -3.22
N LEU A 56 13.32 -13.80 -2.46
CA LEU A 56 13.85 -12.50 -2.89
C LEU A 56 15.35 -12.53 -3.17
N MET A 57 16.14 -13.17 -2.30
CA MET A 57 17.57 -13.37 -2.51
C MET A 57 17.88 -14.17 -3.77
N ALA A 58 17.08 -15.21 -4.07
CA ALA A 58 17.24 -16.02 -5.27
C ALA A 58 16.91 -15.21 -6.54
N ILE A 59 15.87 -14.39 -6.50
CA ILE A 59 15.51 -13.49 -7.59
C ILE A 59 16.59 -12.44 -7.83
N ASP A 60 17.17 -11.85 -6.77
CA ASP A 60 18.27 -10.90 -6.93
C ASP A 60 19.51 -11.55 -7.56
N LYS A 61 19.86 -12.77 -7.14
CA LYS A 61 20.91 -13.58 -7.80
C LYS A 61 20.61 -13.81 -9.28
N TYR A 62 19.37 -14.16 -9.62
CA TYR A 62 18.95 -14.35 -11.01
C TYR A 62 19.10 -13.07 -11.85
N LYS A 63 18.67 -11.93 -11.30
CA LYS A 63 18.78 -10.62 -11.97
C LYS A 63 20.23 -10.25 -12.27
N ARG A 64 21.14 -10.45 -11.30
CA ARG A 64 22.57 -10.17 -11.46
C ARG A 64 23.23 -11.09 -12.48
N ALA A 65 22.90 -12.38 -12.46
CA ALA A 65 23.47 -13.36 -13.38
C ALA A 65 23.05 -13.11 -14.84
N ASN A 66 21.79 -12.77 -15.06
CA ASN A 66 21.24 -12.60 -16.40
C ASN A 66 21.25 -11.15 -16.91
N GLN A 67 21.67 -10.18 -16.08
CA GLN A 67 21.63 -8.74 -16.38
C GLN A 67 20.23 -8.24 -16.80
N ARG A 68 19.18 -8.92 -16.35
CA ARG A 68 17.78 -8.58 -16.63
C ARG A 68 17.14 -8.05 -15.35
N PRO A 69 16.77 -6.77 -15.27
CA PRO A 69 16.15 -6.20 -14.06
C PRO A 69 14.78 -6.80 -13.77
N PHE A 70 14.07 -7.24 -14.81
CA PHE A 70 12.73 -7.81 -14.75
C PHE A 70 12.73 -9.22 -15.35
N PRO A 71 12.76 -10.28 -14.53
CA PRO A 71 12.55 -11.63 -15.01
C PRO A 71 11.10 -11.81 -15.50
N THR A 72 10.95 -12.65 -16.52
CA THR A 72 9.68 -13.18 -17.00
C THR A 72 9.13 -14.24 -16.04
N TRP A 73 7.81 -14.49 -16.07
CA TRP A 73 7.19 -15.48 -15.19
C TRP A 73 7.71 -16.90 -15.40
N THR A 74 8.15 -17.24 -16.62
CA THR A 74 8.81 -18.53 -16.91
C THR A 74 10.16 -18.62 -16.18
N GLU A 75 10.95 -17.56 -16.19
CA GLU A 75 12.23 -17.51 -15.47
C GLU A 75 12.02 -17.55 -13.95
N VAL A 76 10.96 -16.91 -13.44
CA VAL A 76 10.59 -17.00 -12.02
C VAL A 76 10.27 -18.44 -11.62
N LEU A 77 9.54 -19.19 -12.46
CA LEU A 77 9.29 -20.62 -12.20
C LEU A 77 10.58 -21.44 -12.14
N ASP A 78 11.56 -21.12 -12.98
CA ASP A 78 12.85 -21.81 -12.96
C ASP A 78 13.67 -21.49 -11.71
N VAL A 79 13.59 -20.25 -11.20
CA VAL A 79 14.18 -19.87 -9.89
C VAL A 79 13.52 -20.65 -8.74
N ILE A 80 12.20 -20.79 -8.76
CA ILE A 80 11.45 -21.54 -7.73
C ILE A 80 11.86 -23.02 -7.75
N LYS A 81 12.00 -23.62 -8.95
CA LYS A 81 12.51 -25.00 -9.08
C LYS A 81 13.95 -25.13 -8.60
N ALA A 82 14.81 -24.13 -8.86
CA ALA A 82 16.20 -24.13 -8.41
C ALA A 82 16.32 -24.01 -6.88
N LEU A 83 15.36 -23.37 -6.22
CA LEU A 83 15.23 -23.34 -4.76
C LEU A 83 14.78 -24.70 -4.16
N GLY A 84 14.35 -25.65 -5.00
CA GLY A 84 13.93 -26.98 -4.57
C GLY A 84 12.44 -27.09 -4.25
N TYR A 85 11.65 -26.06 -4.51
CA TYR A 85 10.19 -26.16 -4.37
C TYR A 85 9.63 -27.16 -5.39
N ARG A 86 8.84 -28.11 -4.89
CA ARG A 86 8.14 -29.11 -5.69
C ARG A 86 6.64 -28.93 -5.49
N LYS A 87 5.87 -29.08 -6.57
CA LYS A 87 4.42 -29.18 -6.48
C LYS A 87 4.05 -30.54 -5.84
N VAL A 88 3.55 -30.51 -4.61
CA VAL A 88 3.14 -31.73 -3.86
C VAL A 88 1.64 -31.97 -3.97
N GLU A 89 0.84 -30.91 -4.04
CA GLU A 89 -0.63 -30.98 -4.02
C GLU A 89 -1.28 -30.62 -5.36
N GLU A 90 -2.54 -31.00 -5.49
CA GLU A 90 -3.44 -30.61 -6.57
C GLU A 90 -3.69 -29.09 -6.56
N PRO A 91 -3.99 -28.47 -7.72
CA PRO A 91 -4.22 -27.03 -7.79
C PRO A 91 -5.44 -26.63 -6.95
N CYS A 92 -5.21 -25.88 -5.87
CA CYS A 92 -6.25 -25.30 -5.04
C CYS A 92 -6.64 -23.90 -5.56
N SER A 93 -7.88 -23.46 -5.31
CA SER A 93 -8.32 -22.11 -5.69
C SER A 93 -7.60 -21.04 -4.84
N LEU A 94 -7.37 -19.86 -5.42
CA LEU A 94 -6.78 -18.74 -4.66
C LEU A 94 -7.67 -18.30 -3.49
N GLU A 95 -8.98 -18.43 -3.64
CA GLU A 95 -9.95 -18.12 -2.58
C GLU A 95 -9.79 -19.06 -1.37
N ASP A 96 -9.54 -20.34 -1.65
CA ASP A 96 -9.35 -21.36 -0.62
C ASP A 96 -8.03 -21.15 0.14
N LEU A 97 -6.95 -20.76 -0.56
CA LEU A 97 -5.67 -20.43 0.07
C LEU A 97 -5.80 -19.25 1.05
N LYS A 98 -6.53 -18.20 0.68
CA LYS A 98 -6.74 -17.05 1.56
C LYS A 98 -7.53 -17.44 2.81
N LYS A 99 -8.55 -18.29 2.65
CA LYS A 99 -9.35 -18.80 3.76
C LYS A 99 -8.53 -19.68 4.72
N GLN A 100 -7.60 -20.47 4.19
CA GLN A 100 -6.65 -21.24 5.00
C GLN A 100 -5.74 -20.32 5.82
N GLN A 101 -5.23 -19.23 5.24
CA GLN A 101 -4.41 -18.26 5.97
C GLN A 101 -5.20 -17.56 7.09
N GLU A 102 -6.42 -17.11 6.82
CA GLU A 102 -7.28 -16.47 7.84
C GLU A 102 -7.64 -17.42 9.00
N SER A 103 -7.76 -18.73 8.73
CA SER A 103 -8.05 -19.73 9.77
C SER A 103 -6.87 -20.04 10.70
N VAL A 104 -5.64 -19.74 10.28
CA VAL A 104 -4.42 -19.95 11.08
C VAL A 104 -4.13 -18.76 11.99
N GLU A 105 -4.65 -17.57 11.65
CA GLU A 105 -4.44 -16.33 12.40
C GLU A 105 -5.54 -16.00 13.43
N ALA A 106 -6.64 -16.77 13.47
CA ALA A 106 -7.78 -16.60 14.40
C ALA A 106 -7.68 -17.49 15.64
#